data_AF-A0A9N9Q4D6-F1
#
_entry.id   AF-A0A9N9Q4D6-F1
#
_cell.length_a   1.000
_cell.length_b   1.000
_cell.length_c   1.000
_cell.angle_alpha   90.00
_cell.angle_beta   90.00
_cell.angle_gamma   90.00
#
_symmetry.space_group_name_H-M   'P 1'
#
loop_
_entity.id
_entity.type
_entity.pdbx_description
1 polymer ?
#
loop_
_entity_poly.entity_id
_entity_poly.type
_entity_poly.pdbx_seq_one_letter_code
_entity_poly.pdbx_strand_id
1 'polypeptide(L)'
;MSTPPPKNPRRHPAQLLIEACKTDDLSIFLEALSLAPSKQDFISSAVTKYIRKNATKILSYALDHGGEVPTNGCFPTEQDVAPSTEILEILLSHGWDINARTIGDTPFLWYAVCFSHEPPSRDARGSVKDEFGCPSILEKAAANATVETFELLRSKGAKLSRRTLHFAAAATYKSRVSDEYTESSTEEKFSQRLAMVKHLIETIGIDPNALDQPVGYTLGNHWGTPLCYVAKRLANPKWNTEEVVRYLLSKGADPEMTMDPSGFSARSFATDASNQQMLKLFDGWKARRTGDGGV
;
A
#
# COMPACT_ATOMS: atom_id res chain seq x y z
N MET A 1 5.74 -57.58 -35.99
CA MET A 1 5.35 -57.03 -34.67
C MET A 1 5.34 -55.51 -34.81
N SER A 2 4.17 -54.90 -34.99
CA SER A 2 4.05 -53.43 -34.97
C SER A 2 4.29 -52.95 -33.55
N THR A 3 5.27 -52.09 -33.37
CA THR A 3 5.45 -51.32 -32.15
C THR A 3 4.18 -50.50 -31.88
N PRO A 4 3.62 -50.51 -30.66
CA PRO A 4 2.49 -49.66 -30.35
C PRO A 4 2.94 -48.19 -30.50
N PRO A 5 2.05 -47.30 -30.98
CA PRO A 5 2.38 -45.89 -31.10
C PRO A 5 2.83 -45.34 -29.75
N PRO A 6 3.80 -44.41 -29.70
CA PRO A 6 4.25 -43.83 -28.45
C PRO A 6 3.03 -43.22 -27.76
N LYS A 7 2.72 -43.71 -26.54
CA LYS A 7 1.69 -43.10 -25.71
C LYS A 7 2.09 -41.65 -25.53
N ASN A 8 1.29 -40.73 -26.06
CA ASN A 8 1.41 -39.30 -25.77
C ASN A 8 1.58 -39.18 -24.25
N PRO A 9 2.63 -38.50 -23.74
CA PRO A 9 2.81 -38.37 -22.31
C PRO A 9 1.52 -37.76 -21.76
N ARG A 10 0.82 -38.51 -20.89
CA ARG A 10 -0.45 -38.06 -20.31
C ARG A 10 -0.17 -36.70 -19.65
N ARG A 11 -0.74 -35.64 -20.23
CA ARG A 11 -0.56 -34.28 -19.70
C ARG A 11 -1.11 -34.26 -18.28
N HIS A 12 -0.26 -33.87 -17.33
CA HIS A 12 -0.64 -33.86 -15.92
C HIS A 12 -1.55 -32.65 -15.65
N PRO A 13 -2.65 -32.77 -14.87
CA PRO A 13 -3.57 -31.67 -14.58
C PRO A 13 -2.87 -30.39 -14.10
N ALA A 14 -1.86 -30.55 -13.24
CA ALA A 14 -1.08 -29.41 -12.73
C ALA A 14 -0.30 -28.67 -13.84
N GLN A 15 0.18 -29.37 -14.87
CA GLN A 15 0.91 -28.76 -15.98
C GLN A 15 -0.02 -27.97 -16.90
N LEU A 16 -1.18 -28.57 -17.23
CA LEU A 16 -2.25 -27.88 -17.96
C LEU A 16 -2.74 -26.65 -17.21
N LEU A 17 -2.87 -26.72 -15.88
CA LEU A 17 -3.24 -25.57 -15.06
C LEU A 17 -2.21 -24.44 -15.14
N ILE A 18 -0.90 -24.76 -15.08
CA ILE A 18 0.16 -23.75 -15.26
C ILE A 18 0.04 -23.08 -16.62
N GLU A 19 -0.17 -23.86 -17.68
CA GLU A 19 -0.34 -23.36 -19.05
C GLU A 19 -1.57 -22.46 -19.17
N ALA A 20 -2.74 -22.95 -18.73
CA ALA A 20 -3.99 -22.21 -18.74
C ALA A 20 -3.87 -20.88 -17.99
N CYS A 21 -3.24 -20.85 -16.80
CA CYS A 21 -3.03 -19.61 -16.06
C CYS A 21 -2.12 -18.62 -16.80
N LYS A 22 -1.12 -19.11 -17.55
CA LYS A 22 -0.19 -18.26 -18.29
C LYS A 22 -0.85 -17.63 -19.52
N THR A 23 -1.77 -18.34 -20.15
CA THR A 23 -2.44 -17.91 -21.39
C THR A 23 -3.86 -17.36 -21.18
N ASP A 24 -4.37 -17.41 -19.95
CA ASP A 24 -5.78 -17.18 -19.60
C ASP A 24 -6.75 -17.97 -20.51
N ASP A 25 -6.40 -19.23 -20.82
CA ASP A 25 -7.17 -20.11 -21.70
C ASP A 25 -8.11 -21.03 -20.90
N LEU A 26 -9.39 -20.71 -20.95
CA LEU A 26 -10.44 -21.48 -20.28
C LEU A 26 -10.56 -22.90 -20.83
N SER A 27 -10.24 -23.15 -22.10
CA SER A 27 -10.35 -24.48 -22.70
C SER A 27 -9.33 -25.45 -22.09
N ILE A 28 -8.08 -24.99 -21.97
CA ILE A 28 -7.00 -25.74 -21.32
C ILE A 28 -7.31 -25.93 -19.84
N PHE A 29 -7.90 -24.92 -19.20
CA PHE A 29 -8.34 -25.03 -17.81
C PHE A 29 -9.40 -26.13 -17.62
N LEU A 30 -10.42 -26.18 -18.49
CA LEU A 30 -11.47 -27.19 -18.43
C LEU A 30 -10.92 -28.60 -18.72
N GLU A 31 -9.94 -28.73 -19.62
CA GLU A 31 -9.20 -29.98 -19.81
C GLU A 31 -8.51 -30.40 -18.51
N ALA A 32 -7.77 -29.47 -17.87
CA ALA A 32 -7.09 -29.72 -16.60
C ALA A 32 -8.06 -30.15 -15.49
N LEU A 33 -9.21 -29.47 -15.39
CA LEU A 33 -10.27 -29.75 -14.42
C LEU A 33 -10.91 -31.13 -14.65
N SER A 34 -11.07 -31.56 -15.92
CA SER A 34 -11.62 -32.87 -16.26
C SER A 34 -10.72 -34.03 -15.81
N LEU A 35 -9.41 -33.79 -15.75
CA LEU A 35 -8.40 -34.77 -15.35
C LEU A 35 -8.09 -34.72 -13.84
N ALA A 36 -8.64 -33.74 -13.11
CA ALA A 36 -8.40 -33.56 -11.69
C ALA A 36 -9.15 -34.60 -10.85
N PRO A 37 -8.55 -35.14 -9.77
CA PRO A 37 -9.20 -36.13 -8.90
C PRO A 37 -10.37 -35.53 -8.10
N SER A 38 -10.30 -34.25 -7.74
CA SER A 38 -11.35 -33.50 -7.06
C SER A 38 -11.52 -32.15 -7.75
N LYS A 39 -12.69 -31.92 -8.34
CA LYS A 39 -12.98 -30.68 -9.07
C LYS A 39 -12.99 -29.46 -8.13
N GLN A 40 -13.62 -29.62 -6.96
CA GLN A 40 -13.76 -28.53 -6.00
C GLN A 40 -12.42 -28.10 -5.42
N ASP A 41 -11.57 -29.05 -5.03
CA ASP A 41 -10.23 -28.76 -4.52
C ASP A 41 -9.36 -28.14 -5.61
N PHE A 42 -9.54 -28.56 -6.87
CA PHE A 42 -8.81 -28.01 -8.00
C PHE A 42 -9.19 -26.56 -8.31
N ILE A 43 -10.48 -26.23 -8.25
CA ILE A 43 -10.99 -24.86 -8.38
C ILE A 43 -10.46 -23.98 -7.22
N SER A 44 -10.55 -24.47 -5.98
CA SER A 44 -10.24 -23.69 -4.77
C SER A 44 -8.73 -23.48 -4.57
N SER A 45 -7.90 -24.50 -4.82
CA SER A 45 -6.45 -24.46 -4.55
C SER A 45 -5.66 -23.54 -5.49
N ALA A 46 -6.30 -22.99 -6.52
CA ALA A 46 -5.63 -22.25 -7.58
C ALA A 46 -6.14 -20.81 -7.80
N VAL A 47 -7.14 -20.36 -7.04
CA VAL A 47 -7.66 -18.97 -7.09
C VAL A 47 -6.53 -17.94 -6.97
N THR A 48 -5.67 -18.08 -5.96
CA THR A 48 -4.50 -17.21 -5.75
C THR A 48 -3.55 -17.18 -6.96
N LYS A 49 -3.42 -18.30 -7.67
CA LYS A 49 -2.55 -18.41 -8.86
C LYS A 49 -3.17 -17.73 -10.07
N TYR A 50 -4.49 -17.85 -10.27
CA TYR A 50 -5.20 -17.15 -11.34
C TYR A 50 -4.97 -15.66 -11.21
N ILE A 51 -5.09 -15.15 -9.98
CA ILE A 51 -4.90 -13.74 -9.72
C ILE A 51 -3.46 -13.28 -10.02
N ARG A 52 -2.45 -14.01 -9.52
CA ARG A 52 -1.03 -13.69 -9.77
C ARG A 52 -0.62 -13.68 -11.23
N LYS A 53 -1.38 -14.38 -12.08
CA LYS A 53 -1.14 -14.44 -13.53
C LYS A 53 -2.10 -13.57 -14.33
N ASN A 54 -2.95 -12.77 -13.67
CA ASN A 54 -4.03 -12.02 -14.31
C ASN A 54 -4.91 -12.89 -15.23
N ALA A 55 -5.15 -14.14 -14.84
CA ALA A 55 -5.99 -15.08 -15.56
C ALA A 55 -7.48 -14.77 -15.29
N THR A 56 -7.97 -13.67 -15.84
CA THR A 56 -9.30 -13.09 -15.58
C THR A 56 -10.45 -14.05 -15.92
N LYS A 57 -10.37 -14.75 -17.05
CA LYS A 57 -11.42 -15.68 -17.49
C LYS A 57 -11.48 -16.90 -16.58
N ILE A 58 -10.31 -17.43 -16.22
CA ILE A 58 -10.20 -18.59 -15.33
C ILE A 58 -10.64 -18.21 -13.92
N LEU A 59 -10.26 -17.04 -13.42
CA LEU A 59 -10.68 -16.53 -12.11
C LEU A 59 -12.20 -16.38 -12.03
N SER A 60 -12.82 -15.74 -13.04
CA SER A 60 -14.28 -15.56 -13.08
C SER A 60 -14.98 -16.91 -13.06
N TYR A 61 -14.56 -17.85 -13.93
CA TYR A 61 -15.10 -19.20 -13.93
C TYR A 61 -14.97 -19.88 -12.57
N ALA A 62 -13.78 -19.80 -11.95
CA ALA A 62 -13.52 -20.45 -10.67
C ALA A 62 -14.46 -19.92 -9.57
N LEU A 63 -14.63 -18.60 -9.46
CA LEU A 63 -15.50 -17.99 -8.45
C LEU A 63 -16.99 -18.27 -8.73
N ASP A 64 -17.41 -18.29 -10.00
CA ASP A 64 -18.77 -18.69 -10.40
C ASP A 64 -19.10 -20.15 -10.05
N HIS A 65 -18.08 -21.01 -9.97
CA HIS A 65 -18.22 -22.46 -9.76
C HIS A 65 -17.78 -22.91 -8.36
N GLY A 66 -17.92 -22.05 -7.36
CA GLY A 66 -17.72 -22.40 -5.95
C GLY A 66 -16.28 -22.23 -5.45
N GLY A 67 -15.41 -21.58 -6.21
CA GLY A 67 -14.12 -21.11 -5.72
C GLY A 67 -14.31 -20.03 -4.65
N GLU A 68 -13.53 -20.10 -3.57
CA GLU A 68 -13.60 -19.13 -2.49
C GLU A 68 -12.88 -17.84 -2.85
N VAL A 69 -13.50 -16.71 -2.52
CA VAL A 69 -12.85 -15.40 -2.61
C VAL A 69 -11.71 -15.35 -1.59
N PRO A 70 -10.49 -14.98 -2.01
CA PRO A 70 -9.35 -14.97 -1.11
C PRO A 70 -9.55 -13.93 -0.01
N THR A 71 -9.54 -14.38 1.24
CA THR A 71 -9.63 -13.53 2.42
C THR A 71 -8.27 -12.92 2.78
N ASN A 72 -7.18 -13.67 2.57
CA ASN A 72 -5.82 -13.26 2.93
C ASN A 72 -4.87 -13.33 1.72
N GLY A 73 -3.93 -12.38 1.63
CA GLY A 73 -2.93 -12.36 0.59
C GLY A 73 -1.81 -13.38 0.82
N CYS A 74 -1.44 -14.13 -0.22
CA CYS A 74 -0.17 -14.87 -0.24
C CYS A 74 0.90 -14.01 -0.91
N PHE A 75 2.10 -13.93 -0.32
CA PHE A 75 3.21 -13.10 -0.78
C PHE A 75 3.55 -13.34 -2.25
N PRO A 76 3.60 -12.29 -3.10
CA PRO A 76 4.03 -12.42 -4.48
C PRO A 76 5.49 -12.88 -4.52
N THR A 77 5.80 -13.68 -5.53
CA THR A 77 7.15 -14.10 -5.89
C THR A 77 7.67 -13.20 -7.02
N GLU A 78 8.98 -13.23 -7.28
CA GLU A 78 9.60 -12.49 -8.41
C GLU A 78 8.97 -12.78 -9.79
N GLN A 79 8.22 -13.88 -9.91
CA GLN A 79 7.57 -14.32 -11.15
C GLN A 79 6.10 -13.87 -11.28
N ASP A 80 5.56 -13.14 -10.31
CA ASP A 80 4.16 -12.73 -10.31
C ASP A 80 3.96 -11.39 -11.03
N VAL A 81 2.82 -11.27 -11.71
CA VAL A 81 2.42 -10.04 -12.41
C VAL A 81 1.62 -9.17 -11.45
N ALA A 82 1.73 -7.84 -11.59
CA ALA A 82 0.86 -6.91 -10.90
C ALA A 82 -0.61 -7.24 -11.17
N PRO A 83 -1.45 -7.47 -10.14
CA PRO A 83 -2.87 -7.67 -10.34
C PRO A 83 -3.47 -6.50 -11.11
N SER A 84 -4.23 -6.80 -12.17
CA SER A 84 -4.86 -5.78 -13.02
C SER A 84 -6.12 -5.19 -12.37
N THR A 85 -6.62 -4.09 -12.92
CA THR A 85 -7.90 -3.50 -12.48
C THR A 85 -9.05 -4.48 -12.64
N GLU A 86 -9.04 -5.29 -13.71
CA GLU A 86 -10.06 -6.31 -13.98
C GLU A 86 -10.10 -7.38 -12.89
N ILE A 87 -8.94 -7.78 -12.35
CA ILE A 87 -8.89 -8.67 -11.18
C ILE A 87 -9.60 -8.04 -9.98
N LEU A 88 -9.31 -6.77 -9.68
CA LEU A 88 -9.97 -6.06 -8.58
C LEU A 88 -11.49 -6.06 -8.79
N GLU A 89 -11.96 -5.81 -10.01
CA GLU A 89 -13.40 -5.79 -10.32
C GLU A 89 -14.06 -7.15 -10.15
N ILE A 90 -13.43 -8.23 -10.61
CA ILE A 90 -13.90 -9.60 -10.40
C ILE A 90 -13.98 -9.92 -8.90
N LEU A 91 -12.93 -9.61 -8.13
CA LEU A 91 -12.94 -9.89 -6.69
C LEU A 91 -14.07 -9.14 -5.98
N LEU A 92 -14.26 -7.86 -6.27
CA LEU A 92 -15.33 -7.05 -5.70
C LEU A 92 -16.73 -7.58 -6.07
N SER A 93 -16.95 -8.00 -7.33
CA SER A 93 -18.24 -8.53 -7.76
C SER A 93 -18.60 -9.85 -7.08
N HIS A 94 -17.59 -10.60 -6.63
CA HIS A 94 -17.76 -11.85 -5.88
C HIS A 94 -17.75 -11.66 -4.36
N GLY A 95 -17.79 -10.43 -3.85
CA GLY A 95 -17.94 -10.15 -2.41
C GLY A 95 -16.64 -10.01 -1.64
N TRP A 96 -15.52 -9.77 -2.31
CA TRP A 96 -14.28 -9.40 -1.63
C TRP A 96 -14.46 -8.06 -0.89
N ASP A 97 -14.20 -8.05 0.41
CA ASP A 97 -14.31 -6.85 1.23
C ASP A 97 -13.03 -6.01 1.15
N ILE A 98 -13.11 -4.90 0.41
CA ILE A 98 -12.03 -3.91 0.25
C ILE A 98 -11.58 -3.24 1.55
N ASN A 99 -12.43 -3.27 2.58
CA ASN A 99 -12.14 -2.71 3.89
C ASN A 99 -11.78 -3.78 4.93
N ALA A 100 -11.70 -5.06 4.54
CA ALA A 100 -11.34 -6.13 5.45
C ALA A 100 -9.97 -5.88 6.09
N ARG A 101 -9.91 -6.03 7.41
CA ARG A 101 -8.68 -5.90 8.21
C ARG A 101 -8.38 -7.22 8.88
N THR A 102 -7.56 -8.04 8.23
CA THR A 102 -7.18 -9.36 8.74
C THR A 102 -5.91 -9.27 9.57
N ILE A 103 -5.92 -9.88 10.76
CA ILE A 103 -4.78 -9.91 11.68
C ILE A 103 -3.64 -10.70 11.03
N GLY A 104 -2.44 -10.10 10.92
CA GLY A 104 -1.24 -10.80 10.48
C GLY A 104 -1.08 -10.96 8.97
N ASP A 105 -2.14 -10.72 8.21
CA ASP A 105 -2.17 -10.87 6.75
C ASP A 105 -2.49 -9.54 6.07
N THR A 106 -1.63 -9.18 5.12
CA THR A 106 -1.89 -8.08 4.19
C THR A 106 -2.98 -8.54 3.21
N PRO A 107 -4.13 -7.83 3.10
CA PRO A 107 -5.13 -8.13 2.09
C PRO A 107 -4.51 -8.26 0.70
N PHE A 108 -4.94 -9.26 -0.06
CA PHE A 108 -4.29 -9.70 -1.31
C PHE A 108 -3.99 -8.54 -2.30
N LEU A 109 -4.89 -7.57 -2.46
CA LEU A 109 -4.69 -6.44 -3.38
C LEU A 109 -3.73 -5.35 -2.87
N TRP A 110 -3.22 -5.46 -1.65
CA TRP A 110 -2.15 -4.57 -1.17
C TRP A 110 -0.85 -4.75 -1.97
N TYR A 111 -0.65 -5.87 -2.65
CA TYR A 111 0.52 -6.07 -3.52
C TYR A 111 0.39 -5.33 -4.86
N ALA A 112 -0.83 -5.15 -5.38
CA ALA A 112 -1.07 -4.30 -6.55
C ALA A 112 -0.67 -2.83 -6.28
N VAL A 113 -0.70 -2.44 -5.00
CA VAL A 113 -0.33 -1.10 -4.51
C VAL A 113 1.16 -1.00 -4.12
N CYS A 114 1.85 -2.12 -3.87
CA CYS A 114 3.18 -2.15 -3.24
C CYS A 114 4.29 -2.76 -4.12
N PHE A 115 4.39 -2.43 -5.41
CA PHE A 115 5.57 -2.80 -6.23
C PHE A 115 6.90 -2.14 -5.79
N SER A 116 6.97 -1.55 -4.60
CA SER A 116 8.22 -1.25 -3.91
C SER A 116 8.55 -2.35 -2.90
N HIS A 117 9.71 -2.98 -3.06
CA HIS A 117 10.25 -4.15 -2.36
C HIS A 117 10.41 -4.08 -0.82
N GLU A 118 9.70 -3.21 -0.09
CA GLU A 118 9.81 -3.13 1.37
C GLU A 118 8.64 -3.84 2.08
N PRO A 119 8.89 -4.97 2.77
CA PRO A 119 7.87 -5.62 3.58
C PRO A 119 7.45 -4.70 4.75
N PRO A 120 6.17 -4.71 5.16
CA PRO A 120 5.75 -3.99 6.36
C PRO A 120 6.49 -4.54 7.58
N SER A 121 7.14 -3.65 8.34
CA SER A 121 7.76 -3.97 9.63
C SER A 121 6.76 -4.67 10.56
N ARG A 122 7.07 -5.89 10.99
CA ARG A 122 6.34 -6.62 12.04
C ARG A 122 6.92 -6.20 13.40
N ASP A 123 6.11 -5.58 14.25
CA ASP A 123 6.48 -5.38 15.65
C ASP A 123 6.23 -6.63 16.50
N ALA A 124 7.21 -6.95 17.34
CA ALA A 124 7.33 -8.20 18.10
C ALA A 124 6.74 -8.10 19.52
N ARG A 125 5.64 -7.36 19.73
CA ARG A 125 5.06 -7.20 21.08
C ARG A 125 3.53 -7.31 21.02
N GLY A 126 3.03 -8.48 21.40
CA GLY A 126 1.61 -8.86 21.40
C GLY A 126 0.71 -8.05 22.34
N SER A 127 0.58 -6.74 22.09
CA SER A 127 -0.55 -5.96 22.58
C SER A 127 -1.74 -6.13 21.62
N VAL A 128 -2.96 -6.01 22.16
CA VAL A 128 -4.22 -6.13 21.41
C VAL A 128 -4.18 -5.17 20.22
N LYS A 129 -4.01 -5.72 19.01
CA LYS A 129 -3.96 -4.96 17.76
C LYS A 129 -5.40 -4.64 17.36
N ASP A 130 -5.89 -3.54 17.88
CA ASP A 130 -7.15 -2.92 17.50
C ASP A 130 -7.08 -2.35 16.06
N GLU A 131 -8.14 -1.66 15.68
CA GLU A 131 -8.40 -0.96 14.40
C GLU A 131 -7.27 0.01 13.95
N PHE A 132 -6.19 0.12 14.72
CA PHE A 132 -5.09 1.06 14.54
C PHE A 132 -3.74 0.37 14.23
N GLY A 133 -3.65 -0.96 14.35
CA GLY A 133 -2.39 -1.71 14.11
C GLY A 133 -2.11 -2.03 12.64
N CYS A 134 -3.14 -2.36 11.86
CA CYS A 134 -3.01 -2.69 10.43
C CYS A 134 -3.41 -1.48 9.58
N PRO A 135 -2.54 -1.02 8.65
CA PRO A 135 -2.89 0.09 7.76
C PRO A 135 -4.16 -0.20 6.96
N SER A 136 -4.91 0.79 6.51
CA SER A 136 -5.98 0.57 5.52
C SER A 136 -5.42 0.42 4.09
N ILE A 137 -6.22 -0.06 3.14
CA ILE A 137 -5.79 -0.08 1.73
C ILE A 137 -5.49 1.33 1.20
N LEU A 138 -6.25 2.35 1.65
CA LEU A 138 -5.98 3.73 1.29
C LEU A 138 -4.75 4.31 2.01
N GLU A 139 -4.43 3.91 3.24
CA GLU A 139 -3.16 4.27 3.88
C GLU A 139 -1.96 3.75 3.08
N LYS A 140 -2.05 2.51 2.56
CA LYS A 140 -1.00 1.94 1.71
C LYS A 140 -0.92 2.60 0.35
N ALA A 141 -2.06 2.85 -0.29
CA ALA A 141 -2.14 3.53 -1.57
C ALA A 141 -1.59 4.96 -1.46
N ALA A 142 -1.91 5.67 -0.39
CA ALA A 142 -1.38 6.99 -0.10
C ALA A 142 0.16 6.99 -0.01
N ALA A 143 0.77 5.93 0.50
CA ALA A 143 2.23 5.81 0.57
C ALA A 143 2.91 5.31 -0.71
N ASN A 144 2.20 4.59 -1.60
CA ASN A 144 2.86 3.80 -2.66
C ASN A 144 2.25 3.89 -4.05
N ALA A 145 0.97 4.26 -4.17
CA ALA A 145 0.27 4.32 -5.43
C ALA A 145 0.29 5.72 -6.05
N THR A 146 -0.16 5.80 -7.30
CA THR A 146 -0.52 7.07 -7.94
C THR A 146 -1.88 7.57 -7.46
N VAL A 147 -2.22 8.82 -7.74
CA VAL A 147 -3.52 9.43 -7.40
C VAL A 147 -4.66 8.70 -8.10
N GLU A 148 -4.46 8.25 -9.34
CA GLU A 148 -5.46 7.53 -10.14
C GLU A 148 -5.84 6.20 -9.49
N THR A 149 -4.84 5.41 -9.07
CA THR A 149 -5.10 4.15 -8.36
C THR A 149 -5.74 4.38 -7.00
N PHE A 150 -5.36 5.43 -6.28
CA PHE A 150 -5.99 5.79 -5.01
C PHE A 150 -7.48 6.15 -5.20
N GLU A 151 -7.79 6.95 -6.21
CA GLU A 151 -9.17 7.32 -6.54
C GLU A 151 -10.00 6.15 -7.05
N LEU A 152 -9.40 5.25 -7.84
CA LEU A 152 -10.04 4.00 -8.23
C LEU A 152 -10.47 3.22 -6.99
N LEU A 153 -9.57 2.98 -6.03
CA LEU A 153 -9.90 2.25 -4.79
C LEU A 153 -11.00 2.97 -3.99
N ARG A 154 -10.94 4.30 -3.90
CA ARG A 154 -11.96 5.11 -3.23
C ARG A 154 -13.32 4.96 -3.93
N SER A 155 -13.36 5.00 -5.26
CA SER A 155 -14.58 4.81 -6.05
C SER A 155 -15.21 3.42 -5.88
N LYS A 156 -14.40 2.42 -5.53
CA LYS A 156 -14.84 1.05 -5.22
C LYS A 156 -15.21 0.85 -3.74
N GLY A 157 -15.28 1.91 -2.94
CA GLY A 157 -15.75 1.87 -1.55
C GLY A 157 -14.67 1.70 -0.49
N ALA A 158 -13.39 1.86 -0.85
CA ALA A 158 -12.32 1.91 0.15
C ALA A 158 -12.46 3.14 1.05
N LYS A 159 -12.39 2.94 2.37
CA LYS A 159 -12.62 4.00 3.36
C LYS A 159 -11.34 4.73 3.71
N LEU A 160 -11.42 6.06 3.75
CA LEU A 160 -10.37 6.92 4.31
C LEU A 160 -10.19 6.63 5.80
N SER A 161 -8.95 6.64 6.26
CA SER A 161 -8.61 6.50 7.67
C SER A 161 -7.76 7.67 8.15
N ARG A 162 -7.68 7.84 9.48
CA ARG A 162 -6.99 8.97 10.15
C ARG A 162 -5.55 9.14 9.68
N ARG A 163 -4.86 8.04 9.34
CA ARG A 163 -3.44 8.08 8.98
C ARG A 163 -3.17 8.18 7.47
N THR A 164 -4.19 8.33 6.64
CA THR A 164 -4.02 8.38 5.17
C THR A 164 -2.99 9.44 4.76
N LEU A 165 -3.13 10.68 5.25
CA LEU A 165 -2.16 11.75 5.00
C LEU A 165 -0.80 11.52 5.67
N HIS A 166 -0.79 10.87 6.84
CA HIS A 166 0.42 10.56 7.59
C HIS A 166 1.32 9.60 6.80
N PHE A 167 0.75 8.53 6.24
CA PHE A 167 1.47 7.58 5.40
C PHE A 167 1.97 8.21 4.09
N ALA A 168 1.17 9.06 3.42
CA ALA A 168 1.61 9.80 2.23
C ALA A 168 2.79 10.74 2.53
N ALA A 169 2.67 11.54 3.59
CA ALA A 169 3.72 12.48 3.98
C ALA A 169 5.02 11.73 4.34
N ALA A 170 4.91 10.65 5.11
CA ALA A 170 6.03 9.80 5.51
C ALA A 170 6.77 9.14 4.33
N ALA A 171 6.07 8.87 3.23
CA ALA A 171 6.62 8.24 2.04
C ALA A 171 7.26 9.24 1.06
N THR A 172 7.09 10.55 1.27
CA THR A 172 7.57 11.59 0.35
C THR A 172 8.99 12.04 0.70
N TYR A 173 9.99 11.43 0.08
CA TYR A 173 11.40 11.80 0.25
C TYR A 173 12.20 11.58 -1.05
N LYS A 174 13.28 12.35 -1.22
CA LYS A 174 14.31 12.10 -2.23
C LYS A 174 15.48 11.35 -1.57
N SER A 175 16.01 10.31 -2.23
CA SER A 175 17.27 9.69 -1.79
C SER A 175 18.42 10.66 -2.04
N ARG A 176 19.30 10.85 -1.07
CA ARG A 176 20.56 11.61 -1.19
C ARG A 176 21.70 10.79 -1.77
N VAL A 177 21.54 9.47 -1.82
CA VAL A 177 22.48 8.56 -2.47
C VAL A 177 21.89 8.28 -3.85
N SER A 178 22.58 8.72 -4.90
CA SER A 178 22.33 8.26 -6.26
C SER A 178 22.94 6.86 -6.40
N ASP A 179 22.10 5.88 -6.68
CA ASP A 179 22.59 4.60 -7.21
C ASP A 179 22.71 4.77 -8.73
N GLU A 180 23.88 4.42 -9.28
CA GLU A 180 24.38 4.73 -10.65
C GLU A 180 23.49 4.24 -11.81
N TYR A 181 22.32 3.65 -11.53
CA TYR A 181 21.41 3.04 -12.52
C TYR A 181 19.96 3.55 -12.51
N THR A 182 19.52 4.45 -11.60
CA THR A 182 18.06 4.74 -11.46
C THR A 182 17.64 6.18 -11.08
N GLU A 183 18.40 7.22 -11.45
CA GLU A 183 18.06 8.61 -11.09
C GLU A 183 16.67 9.09 -11.59
N SER A 184 16.25 8.77 -12.83
CA SER A 184 14.95 9.23 -13.35
C SER A 184 13.76 8.61 -12.61
N SER A 185 13.89 7.38 -12.13
CA SER A 185 12.84 6.70 -11.36
C SER A 185 12.64 7.34 -9.98
N THR A 186 13.69 7.92 -9.39
CA THR A 186 13.59 8.53 -8.05
C THR A 186 12.85 9.87 -8.05
N GLU A 187 13.06 10.72 -9.06
CA GLU A 187 12.39 12.02 -9.14
C GLU A 187 10.92 11.87 -9.54
N GLU A 188 10.62 10.94 -10.45
CA GLU A 188 9.25 10.60 -10.82
C GLU A 188 8.49 10.05 -9.60
N LYS A 189 9.10 9.10 -8.88
CA LYS A 189 8.51 8.54 -7.65
C LYS A 189 8.27 9.63 -6.61
N PHE A 190 9.24 10.51 -6.39
CA PHE A 190 9.07 11.65 -5.48
C PHE A 190 7.90 12.54 -5.92
N SER A 191 7.84 12.90 -7.20
CA SER A 191 6.78 13.76 -7.75
C SER A 191 5.40 13.14 -7.57
N GLN A 192 5.28 11.82 -7.79
CA GLN A 192 4.04 11.08 -7.54
C GLN A 192 3.65 11.09 -6.06
N ARG A 193 4.61 10.91 -5.13
CA ARG A 193 4.32 10.94 -3.68
C ARG A 193 3.91 12.35 -3.23
N LEU A 194 4.58 13.38 -3.71
CA LEU A 194 4.19 14.76 -3.41
C LEU A 194 2.83 15.11 -4.02
N ALA A 195 2.51 14.62 -5.22
CA ALA A 195 1.19 14.78 -5.83
C ALA A 195 0.08 14.13 -4.98
N MET A 196 0.34 12.95 -4.39
CA MET A 196 -0.58 12.33 -3.44
C MET A 196 -0.83 13.23 -2.22
N VAL A 197 0.22 13.75 -1.58
CA VAL A 197 0.10 14.66 -0.42
C VAL A 197 -0.73 15.89 -0.79
N LYS A 198 -0.48 16.48 -1.98
CA LYS A 198 -1.25 17.61 -2.49
C LYS A 198 -2.72 17.28 -2.67
N HIS A 199 -3.01 16.16 -3.34
CA HIS A 199 -4.37 15.69 -3.57
C HIS A 199 -5.16 15.45 -2.28
N LEU A 200 -4.53 14.83 -1.27
CA LEU A 200 -5.16 14.57 0.03
C LEU A 200 -5.55 15.86 0.77
N ILE A 201 -4.74 16.93 0.67
CA ILE A 201 -5.03 18.20 1.33
C ILE A 201 -5.97 19.07 0.50
N GLU A 202 -5.70 19.24 -0.79
CA GLU A 202 -6.36 20.21 -1.65
C GLU A 202 -7.67 19.69 -2.25
N THR A 203 -7.72 18.40 -2.59
CA THR A 203 -8.90 17.80 -3.22
C THR A 203 -9.79 17.10 -2.19
N ILE A 204 -9.19 16.31 -1.29
CA ILE A 204 -9.95 15.56 -0.27
C ILE A 204 -10.25 16.42 0.97
N GLY A 205 -9.46 17.46 1.24
CA GLY A 205 -9.66 18.36 2.37
C GLY A 205 -9.22 17.77 3.71
N ILE A 206 -8.21 16.89 3.72
CA ILE A 206 -7.65 16.37 4.97
C ILE A 206 -6.85 17.48 5.65
N ASP A 207 -7.18 17.75 6.91
CA ASP A 207 -6.46 18.72 7.74
C ASP A 207 -4.98 18.31 7.92
N PRO A 208 -4.01 19.18 7.56
CA PRO A 208 -2.58 18.91 7.75
C PRO A 208 -2.17 18.79 9.23
N ASN A 209 -3.05 19.15 10.17
CA ASN A 209 -2.88 19.00 11.61
C ASN A 209 -3.70 17.83 12.20
N ALA A 210 -4.36 17.02 11.37
CA ALA A 210 -5.13 15.88 11.84
C ALA A 210 -4.26 14.94 12.69
N LEU A 211 -4.75 14.53 13.86
CA LEU A 211 -4.08 13.54 14.70
C LEU A 211 -4.34 12.13 14.18
N ASP A 212 -3.29 11.30 14.20
CA ASP A 212 -3.33 9.87 13.86
C ASP A 212 -4.16 9.00 14.82
N GLN A 213 -4.43 9.51 16.02
CA GLN A 213 -5.22 8.87 17.07
C GLN A 213 -6.23 9.86 17.71
N PRO A 214 -7.30 9.37 18.37
CA PRO A 214 -8.21 10.22 19.13
C PRO A 214 -7.51 10.89 20.33
N VAL A 215 -8.02 12.04 20.76
CA VAL A 215 -7.54 12.76 21.95
C VAL A 215 -7.66 11.86 23.21
N GLY A 216 -6.66 11.89 24.08
CA GLY A 216 -6.61 11.11 25.31
C GLY A 216 -6.11 9.66 25.17
N TYR A 217 -5.74 9.23 23.95
CA TYR A 217 -5.20 7.88 23.70
C TYR A 217 -3.68 7.92 23.52
N THR A 218 -3.00 6.86 23.98
CA THR A 218 -1.58 6.63 23.68
C THR A 218 -1.43 5.27 23.02
N LEU A 219 -1.47 5.24 21.68
CA LEU A 219 -1.31 4.03 20.90
C LEU A 219 0.14 3.84 20.46
N GLY A 220 0.61 2.60 20.43
CA GLY A 220 1.92 2.27 19.85
C GLY A 220 1.95 2.58 18.35
N ASN A 221 3.10 3.01 17.82
CA ASN A 221 3.30 3.38 16.40
C ASN A 221 2.39 4.53 15.89
N HIS A 222 2.02 5.43 16.79
CA HIS A 222 1.34 6.69 16.49
C HIS A 222 2.26 7.84 16.94
N TRP A 223 2.51 8.78 16.03
CA TRP A 223 3.46 9.87 16.19
C TRP A 223 2.81 11.26 16.11
N GLY A 224 1.51 11.36 15.87
CA GLY A 224 0.76 12.60 15.99
C GLY A 224 0.29 13.12 14.65
N THR A 225 0.75 14.30 14.25
CA THR A 225 0.37 14.92 12.97
C THR A 225 1.15 14.31 11.80
N PRO A 226 0.74 14.55 10.54
CA PRO A 226 1.52 14.16 9.36
C PRO A 226 2.95 14.72 9.40
N LEU A 227 3.14 15.92 9.94
CA LEU A 227 4.46 16.53 10.08
C LEU A 227 5.35 15.78 11.08
N CYS A 228 4.78 15.22 12.15
CA CYS A 228 5.49 14.35 13.08
C CYS A 228 6.00 13.06 12.40
N TYR A 229 5.22 12.47 11.50
CA TYR A 229 5.65 11.29 10.74
C TYR A 229 6.87 11.56 9.87
N VAL A 230 6.89 12.73 9.21
CA VAL A 230 8.05 13.19 8.42
C VAL A 230 9.26 13.41 9.33
N ALA A 231 9.08 14.09 10.47
CA ALA A 231 10.14 14.33 11.44
C ALA A 231 10.72 13.03 12.04
N LYS A 232 9.87 12.05 12.38
CA LYS A 232 10.28 10.77 12.96
C LYS A 232 11.10 9.90 12.01
N ARG A 233 10.78 9.93 10.70
CA ARG A 233 11.49 9.15 9.66
C ARG A 233 12.85 9.73 9.29
N LEU A 234 13.10 11.00 9.58
CA LEU A 234 14.35 11.70 9.25
C LEU A 234 15.54 11.36 10.13
N ALA A 235 15.43 10.35 11.00
CA ALA A 235 16.61 9.71 11.58
C ALA A 235 17.51 9.06 10.51
N ASN A 236 17.03 8.90 9.26
CA ASN A 236 17.86 8.44 8.15
C ASN A 236 18.51 9.64 7.41
N PRO A 237 19.84 9.86 7.54
CA PRO A 237 20.53 11.00 6.92
C PRO A 237 20.53 10.94 5.38
N LYS A 238 20.17 9.78 4.80
CA LYS A 238 20.09 9.56 3.36
C LYS A 238 18.82 10.13 2.73
N TRP A 239 17.86 10.65 3.49
CA TRP A 239 16.59 11.12 2.94
C TRP A 239 16.47 12.65 2.98
N ASN A 240 16.00 13.24 1.89
CA ASN A 240 15.66 14.66 1.80
C ASN A 240 14.13 14.83 1.72
N THR A 241 13.56 15.51 2.71
CA THR A 241 12.12 15.76 2.84
C THR A 241 11.79 17.26 2.85
N GLU A 242 12.75 18.13 2.54
CA GLU A 242 12.58 19.58 2.65
C GLU A 242 11.33 20.09 1.92
N GLU A 243 11.10 19.58 0.71
CA GLU A 243 10.00 20.02 -0.13
C GLU A 243 8.63 19.62 0.42
N VAL A 244 8.45 18.39 0.94
CA VAL A 244 7.19 18.00 1.59
C VAL A 244 6.97 18.76 2.90
N VAL A 245 8.03 19.04 3.65
CA VAL A 245 7.96 19.85 4.89
C VAL A 245 7.51 21.27 4.56
N ARG A 246 8.13 21.92 3.57
CA ARG A 246 7.73 23.26 3.11
C ARG A 246 6.29 23.30 2.64
N TYR A 247 5.84 22.27 1.93
CA TYR A 247 4.47 22.16 1.47
C TYR A 247 3.48 22.02 2.63
N LEU A 248 3.71 21.11 3.58
CA LEU A 248 2.84 20.96 4.75
C LEU A 248 2.75 22.27 5.56
N LEU A 249 3.90 22.92 5.79
CA LEU A 249 3.97 24.22 6.48
C LEU A 249 3.20 25.32 5.72
N SER A 250 3.27 25.35 4.39
CA SER A 250 2.52 26.34 3.59
C SER A 250 1.01 26.10 3.62
N LYS A 251 0.58 24.87 3.93
CA LYS A 251 -0.83 24.51 4.19
C LYS A 251 -1.25 24.68 5.64
N GLY A 252 -0.38 25.19 6.51
CA GLY A 252 -0.72 25.50 7.90
C GLY A 252 -0.45 24.37 8.90
N ALA A 253 0.34 23.35 8.52
CA ALA A 253 0.84 22.38 9.50
C ALA A 253 1.62 23.11 10.61
N ASP A 254 1.30 22.84 11.87
CA ASP A 254 1.94 23.44 13.02
C ASP A 254 3.03 22.50 13.59
N PRO A 255 4.32 22.87 13.52
CA PRO A 255 5.39 22.05 14.07
C PRO A 255 5.39 21.97 15.60
N GLU A 256 4.70 22.89 16.28
CA GLU A 256 4.61 22.94 17.74
C GLU A 256 3.39 22.18 18.28
N MET A 257 2.47 21.73 17.41
CA MET A 257 1.28 20.99 17.85
C MET A 257 1.69 19.69 18.53
N THR A 258 1.27 19.53 19.78
CA THR A 258 1.59 18.38 20.62
C THR A 258 0.49 17.33 20.60
N MET A 259 0.87 16.07 20.62
CA MET A 259 -0.03 14.98 20.93
C MET A 259 -0.42 14.99 22.42
N ASP A 260 -1.70 14.76 22.71
CA ASP A 260 -2.17 14.44 24.06
C ASP A 260 -2.28 12.91 24.21
N PRO A 261 -1.76 12.28 25.29
CA PRO A 261 -1.05 12.86 26.43
C PRO A 261 0.49 12.80 26.34
N SER A 262 1.05 12.32 25.23
CA SER A 262 2.50 12.07 25.12
C SER A 262 3.35 13.34 25.05
N GLY A 263 2.76 14.47 24.65
CA GLY A 263 3.41 15.78 24.57
C GLY A 263 4.37 15.96 23.40
N PHE A 264 4.55 14.95 22.53
CA PHE A 264 5.48 15.07 21.40
C PHE A 264 4.89 15.91 20.27
N SER A 265 5.75 16.71 19.64
CA SER A 265 5.47 17.51 18.45
C SER A 265 6.46 17.20 17.33
N ALA A 266 6.21 17.73 16.13
CA ALA A 266 7.17 17.57 15.03
C ALA A 266 8.52 18.23 15.37
N ARG A 267 8.48 19.35 16.10
CA ARG A 267 9.69 20.01 16.60
C ARG A 267 10.45 19.15 17.60
N SER A 268 9.79 18.50 18.55
CA SER A 268 10.47 17.63 19.51
C SER A 268 11.18 16.48 18.80
N PHE A 269 10.52 15.83 17.83
CA PHE A 269 11.15 14.78 17.02
C PHE A 269 12.35 15.28 16.21
N ALA A 270 12.27 16.47 15.62
CA ALA A 270 13.38 17.07 14.87
C ALA A 270 14.57 17.42 15.78
N THR A 271 14.31 17.90 17.00
CA THR A 271 15.33 18.17 18.02
C THR A 271 16.02 16.88 18.46
N ASP A 272 15.25 15.85 18.80
CA ASP A 272 15.80 14.55 19.24
C ASP A 272 16.66 13.90 18.14
N ALA A 273 16.27 14.06 16.88
CA ALA A 273 17.04 13.61 15.72
C ALA A 273 18.21 14.54 15.34
N SER A 274 18.40 15.65 16.06
CA SER A 274 19.39 16.70 15.74
C SER A 274 19.29 17.23 14.30
N ASN A 275 18.08 17.31 13.73
CA ASN A 275 17.83 17.72 12.35
C ASN A 275 17.80 19.24 12.20
N GLN A 276 18.99 19.84 12.10
CA GLN A 276 19.16 21.28 11.96
C GLN A 276 18.49 21.88 10.71
N GLN A 277 18.40 21.13 9.62
CA GLN A 277 17.76 21.62 8.39
C GLN A 277 16.25 21.80 8.61
N MET A 278 15.59 20.81 9.21
CA MET A 278 14.17 20.86 9.52
C MET A 278 13.85 21.93 10.58
N LEU A 279 14.67 22.06 11.63
CA LEU A 279 14.50 23.10 12.64
C LEU A 279 14.57 24.50 12.02
N LYS A 280 15.49 24.74 11.09
CA LYS A 280 15.55 26.01 10.32
C LYS A 280 14.29 26.26 9.49
N LEU A 281 13.69 25.22 8.90
CA LEU A 281 12.42 25.36 8.18
C LEU A 281 11.28 25.78 9.13
N PHE A 282 11.21 25.18 10.32
CA PHE A 282 10.22 25.52 11.34
C PHE A 282 10.37 26.96 11.83
N ASP A 283 11.61 27.37 12.14
CA ASP A 283 11.90 28.74 12.58
C ASP A 283 11.57 29.77 11.49
N GLY A 284 11.96 29.49 10.25
CA GLY A 284 11.63 30.36 9.12
C GLY A 284 10.12 30.48 8.88
N TRP A 285 9.35 29.40 9.08
CA TRP A 285 7.89 29.45 8.99
C TRP A 285 7.27 30.28 10.11
N LYS A 286 7.73 30.10 11.35
CA LYS A 286 7.25 30.85 12.52
C LYS A 286 7.53 32.35 12.40
N ALA A 287 8.71 32.72 11.89
CA ALA A 287 9.10 34.10 11.63
C ALA A 287 8.18 34.78 10.60
N ARG A 288 7.83 34.09 9.50
CA ARG A 288 6.91 34.65 8.48
C ARG A 288 5.52 34.94 9.05
N ARG A 289 4.98 34.05 9.88
CA ARG A 289 3.66 34.23 10.52
C ARG A 289 3.61 35.35 11.55
N THR A 290 4.73 35.61 12.23
CA THR A 290 4.84 36.68 13.24
C THR A 290 5.17 38.04 12.61
N GLY A 291 5.83 38.05 11.45
CA GLY A 291 6.11 39.26 10.67
C GLY A 291 4.93 39.82 9.87
N ASP A 292 3.99 38.97 9.40
CA ASP A 292 2.80 39.40 8.64
C ASP A 292 1.65 39.95 9.53
N GLY A 293 1.81 39.96 10.86
CA GLY A 293 0.83 40.53 11.80
C GLY A 293 1.01 42.03 12.10
N GLY A 294 1.88 42.71 11.35
CA GLY A 294 2.25 44.11 11.60
C GLY A 294 2.17 44.98 10.34
N VAL A 295 0.99 45.10 9.73
CA VAL A 295 0.59 46.25 8.89
C VAL A 295 -0.87 46.57 9.17
#